data_AF-A0A1J5P7P2-F1
#
_entry.id   AF-A0A1J5P7P2-F1
#
_cell.length_a   1.000
_cell.length_b   1.000
_cell.length_c   1.000
_cell.angle_alpha   90.00
_cell.angle_beta   90.00
_cell.angle_gamma   90.00
#
_symmetry.space_group_name_H-M   'P 1'
#
loop_
_entity.id
_entity.type
_entity.pdbx_description
1 polymer ?
#
loop_
_entity_poly.entity_id
_entity_poly.type
_entity_poly.pdbx_seq_one_letter_code
_entity_poly.pdbx_strand_id
1 'polypeptide(L)' 'MMTLKVNGHDHQIDADPDTTLLYVLRDDIKLNAAKFGCGLGQ' A
#
# COMPACT_ATOMS: atom_id res chain seq x y z
N MET A 1 12.60 -5.85 -1.69
CA MET A 1 12.61 -4.47 -2.23
C MET A 1 11.99 -4.37 -3.62
N MET A 2 10.93 -3.58 -3.74
CA MET A 2 10.25 -3.20 -4.99
C MET A 2 10.03 -1.68 -5.03
N THR A 3 9.83 -1.10 -6.21
CA THR A 3 9.48 0.32 -6.37
C THR A 3 8.03 0.46 -6.81
N LEU A 4 7.26 1.24 -6.07
CA LEU A 4 5.86 1.55 -6.38
C LEU A 4 5.69 3.06 -6.60
N LYS A 5 5.10 3.43 -7.73
CA LYS A 5 4.74 4.82 -8.00
C LYS A 5 3.34 5.13 -7.48
N VAL A 6 3.24 6.00 -6.48
CA VAL A 6 1.97 6.40 -5.82
C VAL A 6 1.82 7.91 -5.85
N ASN A 7 0.68 8.41 -6.31
CA ASN A 7 0.38 9.85 -6.42
C ASN A 7 1.47 10.66 -7.14
N GLY A 8 2.17 10.05 -8.11
CA GLY A 8 3.24 10.69 -8.87
C GLY A 8 4.64 10.57 -8.27
N HIS A 9 4.78 10.00 -7.06
CA HIS A 9 6.05 9.82 -6.36
C HIS A 9 6.46 8.34 -6.34
N ASP A 10 7.75 8.07 -6.49
CA ASP A 10 8.30 6.71 -6.39
C ASP A 10 8.62 6.38 -4.94
N HIS A 11 8.18 5.22 -4.47
CA HIS A 11 8.41 4.71 -3.13
C HIS A 11 9.15 3.37 -3.22
N GLN A 12 10.28 3.25 -2.52
CA GLN A 12 10.91 1.96 -2.30
C GLN A 12 10.25 1.26 -1.13
N ILE A 13 9.76 0.06 -1.38
CA ILE A 13 9.03 -0.76 -0.42
C ILE A 13 9.81 -2.05 -0.20
N ASP A 14 9.96 -2.44 1.06
CA ASP A 14 10.49 -3.74 1.43
C ASP A 14 9.42 -4.58 2.11
N ALA A 15 8.44 -4.99 1.30
CA ALA A 15 7.32 -5.83 1.72
C ALA A 15 7.43 -7.21 1.06
N ASP A 16 6.94 -8.23 1.78
CA ASP A 16 6.78 -9.56 1.24
C ASP A 16 5.80 -9.53 0.04
N PRO A 17 6.07 -10.25 -1.06
CA PRO A 17 5.15 -10.31 -2.21
C PRO A 17 3.73 -10.77 -1.87
N ASP A 18 3.53 -11.51 -0.77
CA ASP A 18 2.22 -11.93 -0.29
C ASP A 18 1.49 -10.83 0.51
N THR A 19 2.17 -9.71 0.79
CA THR A 19 1.58 -8.54 1.47
C THR A 19 0.60 -7.84 0.54
N THR A 20 -0.62 -7.59 1.02
CA THR A 20 -1.61 -6.87 0.20
C THR A 20 -1.20 -5.43 -0.04
N LEU A 21 -1.51 -4.91 -1.23
CA LEU A 21 -1.21 -3.52 -1.61
C LEU A 21 -1.77 -2.50 -0.61
N LEU A 22 -2.91 -2.79 0.01
CA LEU A 22 -3.48 -1.91 1.01
C LEU A 22 -2.58 -1.77 2.24
N TYR A 23 -2.03 -2.87 2.76
CA TYR A 23 -1.11 -2.81 3.90
C TYR A 23 0.14 -2.04 3.52
N VAL A 24 0.68 -2.25 2.32
CA VAL A 24 1.81 -1.44 1.82
C VAL A 24 1.48 0.06 1.78
N LEU A 25 0.33 0.43 1.23
CA LEU A 25 -0.09 1.84 1.14
C LEU A 25 -0.28 2.47 2.54
N ARG A 26 -0.82 1.72 3.49
CA ARG A 26 -1.11 2.20 4.84
C ARG A 26 0.13 2.23 5.74
N ASP A 27 0.89 1.15 5.77
CA ASP A 27 1.92 0.93 6.77
C ASP A 27 3.30 1.39 6.28
N ASP A 28 3.67 1.13 5.03
CA ASP A 28 4.95 1.60 4.47
C ASP A 28 4.85 3.03 3.95
N ILE A 29 3.80 3.36 3.19
CA ILE A 29 3.65 4.67 2.52
C ILE A 29 2.88 5.67 3.41
N LYS A 30 2.34 5.22 4.56
CA LYS A 30 1.61 6.04 5.54
C LYS A 30 0.41 6.80 4.95
N LEU A 31 -0.18 6.30 3.86
CA LEU A 31 -1.42 6.82 3.28
C LEU A 31 -2.64 6.32 4.06
N ASN A 32 -2.78 6.85 5.28
CA ASN A 32 -3.81 6.46 6.23
C ASN A 32 -5.25 6.89 5.84
N ALA A 33 -5.39 7.72 4.79
CA ALA A 33 -6.69 8.11 4.24
C ALA A 33 -7.36 7.00 3.41
N ALA A 34 -6.63 5.95 3.03
CA ALA A 34 -7.21 4.75 2.45
C ALA A 34 -8.09 4.06 3.51
N LYS A 35 -9.38 4.39 3.53
CA LYS A 35 -10.33 3.78 4.47
C LYS A 35 -10.66 2.36 4.03
N PHE A 36 -10.46 1.41 4.94
CA PHE A 36 -10.97 0.05 4.78
C PHE A 36 -12.47 0.06 5.05
N GLY A 37 -13.27 -0.29 4.05
CA GLY A 37 -14.67 -0.63 4.23
C GLY A 37 -14.80 -2.02 4.88
N CYS A 38 -15.78 -2.83 4.45
CA CYS A 38 -16.02 -4.17 5.00
C CYS A 38 -14.91 -5.20 4.67
N GLY A 39 -13.83 -4.82 3.98
CA GLY A 39 -12.73 -5.70 3.57
C GLY A 39 -13.07 -6.75 2.51
N LEU A 40 -14.31 -6.75 1.99
CA LEU A 40 -14.83 -7.77 1.09
C LEU A 40 -14.78 -7.41 -0.39
N GLY A 41 -14.15 -6.28 -0.77
CA GLY A 41 -13.97 -5.90 -2.18
C GLY A 41 -15.27 -5.98 -2.98
N GLN A 42 -16.20 -5.06 -2.72
CA GLN A 42 -17.47 -4.97 -3.44
C GLN A 42 -17.42 -3.82 -4.45
#